data_AF-A0A845LZK2-F1
#
_entry.id   AF-A0A845LZK2-F1
#
_cell.length_a   1.000
_cell.length_b   1.000
_cell.length_c   1.000
_cell.angle_alpha   90.00
_cell.angle_beta   90.00
_cell.angle_gamma   90.00
#
_symmetry.space_group_name_H-M   'P 1'
#
loop_
_entity.id
_entity.type
_entity.pdbx_description
1 polymer ?
#
loop_
_entity_poly.entity_id
_entity_poly.type
_entity_poly.pdbx_seq_one_letter_code
_entity_poly.pdbx_strand_id
1 'polypeptide(L)' 'MKQPIVQTAEALMDDIAADPVNWRMWEDRLRQVIAAHADNNLALPAQLRVYAQWLRQDDEEDQYENMPV' A
#
# COMPACT_ATOMS: atom_id res chain seq x y z
N MET A 1 11.14 12.27 13.48
CA MET A 1 11.66 10.93 13.16
C MET A 1 11.14 10.48 11.78
N LYS A 2 11.62 11.09 10.68
CA LYS A 2 11.07 10.86 9.31
C LYS A 2 11.83 9.80 8.48
N GLN A 3 13.08 9.51 8.86
CA GLN A 3 13.95 8.56 8.15
C GLN A 3 13.46 7.09 8.11
N PRO A 4 12.82 6.52 9.14
CA PRO A 4 12.47 5.09 9.09
C PRO A 4 11.36 4.79 8.08
N ILE A 5 10.41 5.70 7.88
CA ILE A 5 9.27 5.48 6.96
C ILE A 5 9.74 5.49 5.50
N VAL A 6 10.63 6.42 5.13
CA VAL A 6 11.17 6.49 3.76
C VAL A 6 11.99 5.24 3.43
N GLN A 7 12.87 4.81 4.35
CA GLN A 7 13.62 3.57 4.18
C GLN A 7 12.71 2.33 4.12
N THR A 8 11.60 2.35 4.86
CA THR A 8 10.60 1.26 4.82
C THR A 8 9.88 1.21 3.48
N ALA A 9 9.57 2.38 2.89
CA ALA A 9 8.93 2.45 1.58
C ALA A 9 9.87 2.01 0.44
N GLU A 10 11.13 2.45 0.46
CA GLU A 10 12.12 2.04 -0.53
C GLU A 10 12.39 0.53 -0.46
N ALA A 11 12.65 -0.01 0.73
CA ALA A 11 12.86 -1.45 0.91
C ALA A 11 11.64 -2.28 0.49
N LEU A 12 10.43 -1.82 0.80
CA LEU A 12 9.20 -2.47 0.37
C LEU A 12 9.06 -2.47 -1.16
N MET A 13 9.43 -1.36 -1.81
CA MET A 13 9.38 -1.28 -3.26
C MET A 13 10.41 -2.20 -3.93
N ASP A 14 11.60 -2.37 -3.34
CA ASP A 14 12.61 -3.32 -3.80
C ASP A 14 12.13 -4.77 -3.64
N ASP A 15 11.52 -5.09 -2.48
CA ASP A 15 10.93 -6.41 -2.20
C ASP A 15 9.83 -6.76 -3.24
N ILE A 16 8.98 -5.79 -3.58
CA ILE A 16 7.93 -5.97 -4.60
C ILE A 16 8.53 -6.04 -6.01
N ALA A 17 9.57 -5.26 -6.31
CA ALA A 17 10.24 -5.30 -7.61
C ALA A 17 10.92 -6.66 -7.87
N ALA A 18 11.36 -7.36 -6.82
CA ALA A 18 11.93 -8.69 -6.92
C ALA A 18 10.88 -9.76 -7.30
N ASP A 19 9.63 -9.61 -6.87
CA ASP A 19 8.50 -10.47 -7.24
C ASP A 19 7.19 -9.66 -7.42
N PRO A 20 7.03 -9.00 -8.58
CA PRO A 20 5.90 -8.09 -8.81
C PRO A 20 4.57 -8.83 -8.99
N VAL A 21 4.60 -10.13 -9.32
CA VAL A 21 3.38 -10.94 -9.49
C VAL A 21 2.77 -11.26 -8.14
N ASN A 22 3.60 -11.57 -7.14
CA ASN A 22 3.16 -11.91 -5.80
C ASN A 22 3.16 -10.71 -4.84
N TRP A 23 3.00 -9.48 -5.36
CA TRP A 23 2.98 -8.25 -4.55
C TRP A 23 1.98 -8.30 -3.39
N ARG A 24 0.90 -9.09 -3.54
CA ARG A 24 -0.14 -9.29 -2.53
C ARG A 24 0.37 -9.92 -1.23
N MET A 25 1.49 -10.65 -1.27
CA MET A 25 2.17 -11.13 -0.06
C MET A 25 2.63 -9.98 0.84
N TRP A 26 2.80 -8.78 0.28
CA TRP A 26 3.22 -7.58 0.97
C TRP A 26 2.07 -6.62 1.30
N GLU A 27 0.81 -7.06 1.13
CA GLU A 27 -0.38 -6.22 1.31
C GLU A 27 -0.41 -5.52 2.68
N ASP A 28 -0.22 -6.25 3.78
CA ASP A 28 -0.23 -5.67 5.13
C ASP A 28 0.83 -4.56 5.28
N ARG A 29 2.00 -4.80 4.70
CA ARG A 29 3.12 -3.86 4.75
C ARG A 29 2.87 -2.64 3.86
N LEU A 30 2.24 -2.82 2.70
CA LEU A 30 1.76 -1.74 1.84
C LEU A 30 0.75 -0.86 2.59
N ARG A 31 -0.27 -1.47 3.22
CA ARG A 31 -1.27 -0.74 4.01
C ARG A 31 -0.62 0.07 5.14
N GLN A 32 0.33 -0.52 5.87
CA GLN A 32 1.06 0.18 6.93
C GLN A 32 1.91 1.36 6.41
N VAL A 33 2.65 1.17 5.33
CA VAL A 33 3.49 2.24 4.77
C VAL A 33 2.64 3.38 4.20
N ILE A 34 1.53 3.06 3.54
CA ILE A 34 0.58 4.05 3.02
C ILE A 34 -0.05 4.85 4.17
N ALA A 35 -0.53 4.18 5.22
CA ALA A 35 -1.07 4.82 6.41
C ALA A 35 -0.02 5.73 7.09
N ALA A 36 1.21 5.25 7.25
CA ALA A 36 2.29 6.02 7.85
C ALA A 36 2.61 7.31 7.06
N HIS A 37 2.50 7.29 5.72
CA HIS A 37 2.65 8.51 4.91
C HIS A 37 1.51 9.49 5.17
N ALA A 38 0.27 9.02 5.22
CA ALA A 38 -0.90 9.84 5.52
C ALA A 38 -0.82 10.46 6.94
N ASP A 39 -0.51 9.65 7.95
CA ASP A 39 -0.41 10.08 9.35
C ASP A 39 0.69 11.13 9.58
N ASN A 40 1.76 11.08 8.79
CA ASN A 40 2.87 12.03 8.86
C ASN A 40 2.71 13.21 7.88
N ASN A 41 1.56 13.32 7.19
CA ASN A 41 1.27 14.33 6.17
C ASN A 41 2.36 14.40 5.08
N LEU A 42 2.87 13.23 4.69
CA LEU A 42 3.89 13.05 3.65
C LEU A 42 3.24 12.65 2.33
N ALA A 43 3.80 13.15 1.23
CA ALA A 43 3.35 12.74 -0.09
C ALA A 43 3.69 11.26 -0.34
N LEU A 44 2.68 10.48 -0.77
CA LEU A 44 2.91 9.09 -1.14
C LEU A 44 3.72 9.02 -2.45
N PRO A 45 4.81 8.22 -2.50
CA PRO A 45 5.57 7.96 -3.72
C PRO A 45 4.69 7.44 -4.87
N ALA A 46 5.05 7.77 -6.12
CA ALA A 46 4.24 7.43 -7.29
C ALA A 46 3.99 5.92 -7.43
N GLN A 47 4.99 5.08 -7.11
CA GLN A 47 4.82 3.62 -7.18
C GLN A 47 3.81 3.12 -6.14
N LEU A 48 3.88 3.63 -4.90
CA LEU A 48 2.95 3.26 -3.83
C LEU A 48 1.51 3.74 -4.11
N ARG A 49 1.31 4.78 -4.93
CA ARG A 49 -0.04 5.23 -5.31
C ARG A 49 -0.80 4.19 -6.13
N VAL A 50 -0.11 3.41 -6.96
CA VAL A 50 -0.73 2.36 -7.77
C VAL A 50 -1.30 1.28 -6.85
N TYR A 51 -0.48 0.78 -5.92
CA TYR A 51 -0.91 -0.20 -4.93
C TYR A 51 -1.99 0.35 -3.99
N ALA A 52 -1.89 1.61 -3.57
CA ALA A 52 -2.93 2.25 -2.76
C ALA A 52 -4.27 2.36 -3.50
N GLN A 53 -4.25 2.49 -4.83
CA GLN A 53 -5.46 2.48 -5.63
C GLN A 53 -6.05 1.08 -5.75
N TRP A 54 -5.22 0.06 -6.02
CA TRP A 54 -5.68 -1.32 -6.09
C TRP A 54 -6.28 -1.81 -4.77
N LEU A 55 -5.61 -1.55 -3.64
CA LEU A 55 -6.14 -1.91 -2.32
C LEU A 55 -7.48 -1.22 -2.02
N ARG A 56 -7.67 0.02 -2.49
CA ARG A 56 -8.95 0.71 -2.35
C ARG A 56 -10.04 0.08 -3.22
N GLN A 57 -9.71 -0.32 -4.44
CA GLN A 57 -10.66 -1.00 -5.32
C GLN A 57 -11.09 -2.34 -4.73
N ASP A 58 -10.16 -3.11 -4.19
CA ASP A 58 -10.48 -4.36 -3.49
C ASP A 58 -11.39 -4.09 -2.27
N ASP A 59 -11.07 -3.09 -1.46
CA ASP A 59 -11.91 -2.71 -0.30
C ASP A 59 -13.32 -2.23 -0.74
N GLU A 60 -13.44 -1.57 -1.90
CA GLU A 60 -14.71 -1.15 -2.50
C GLU A 60 -15.50 -2.35 -3.04
N GLU A 61 -14.85 -3.27 -3.74
CA GLU A 61 -15.47 -4.50 -4.25
C GLU A 61 -15.99 -5.39 -3.12
N ASP A 62 -15.22 -5.57 -2.05
CA ASP A 62 -15.63 -6.28 -0.84
C ASP A 62 -16.87 -5.64 -0.19
N GLN A 63 -16.99 -4.31 -0.24
CA GLN A 63 -18.16 -3.60 0.29
C GLN A 63 -19.42 -3.83 -0.55
N TYR A 64 -19.29 -3.92 -1.88
CA TYR A 64 -20.42 -4.21 -2.76
C TYR A 64 -20.82 -5.70 -2.71
N GLU A 65 -19.86 -6.61 -2.59
CA GLU A 65 -20.12 -8.05 -2.51
C GLU A 65 -20.86 -8.44 -1.21
N ASN A 66 -20.67 -7.66 -0.13
CA ASN A 66 -21.29 -7.89 1.18
C ASN A 66 -22.58 -7.08 1.45
N MET A 67 -23.15 -6.36 0.46
CA MET A 67 -24.46 -5.72 0.66
C MET A 67 -25.60 -6.76 0.60
N PRO A 68 -26.46 -6.86 1.63
CA PRO A 68 -27.64 -7.71 1.54
C PRO A 68 -28.58 -7.12 0.48
N VAL A 69 -28.86 -7.92 -0.55
CA VAL A 69 -29.88 -7.63 -1.57
C VAL A 69 -31.27 -7.43 -0.96
#